data_AF-A0AAF0U2T2-F1
#
_entry.id   AF-A0AAF0U2T2-F1
#
_cell.length_a   1.000
_cell.length_b   1.000
_cell.length_c   1.000
_cell.angle_alpha   90.00
_cell.angle_beta   90.00
_cell.angle_gamma   90.00
#
_symmetry.space_group_name_H-M   'P 1'
#
loop_
_entity.id
_entity.type
_entity.pdbx_description
1 polymer ?
#
loop_
_entity_poly.entity_id
_entity_poly.type
_entity_poly.pdbx_seq_one_letter_code
_entity_poly.pdbx_strand_id
1 'polypeptide(L)'
;MDRFSPHHAVLDCYAKTMTLEMPFEWISASGSYPRKLITFIQAQRLVDRGCLFYLVFIQDTSVEPPPMDFVPVVREFSNVFPTDLPSVPPTRDIDFSIDLEMGTKPISIPFYLMTLTELKKLKDQLQDLLNNKFIRPRISL
;
A
#
# COMPACT_ATOMS: atom_id res chain seq x y z
N MET A 1 5.41 6.34 9.46
CA MET A 1 4.23 6.89 10.16
C MET A 1 3.97 8.22 9.51
N ASP A 2 3.14 8.21 8.48
CA ASP A 2 2.92 9.40 7.65
C ASP A 2 1.65 10.07 8.14
N ARG A 3 1.80 11.25 8.73
CA ARG A 3 0.69 12.02 9.31
C ARG A 3 0.07 12.87 8.20
N PHE A 4 -1.16 12.57 7.82
CA PHE A 4 -1.92 13.41 6.89
C PHE A 4 -2.49 14.60 7.68
N SER A 5 -1.66 15.65 7.83
CA SER A 5 -1.88 16.82 8.68
C SER A 5 -3.23 17.58 8.55
N PRO A 6 -4.00 17.53 7.44
CA PRO A 6 -5.31 18.21 7.43
C PRO A 6 -6.44 17.38 8.07
N HIS A 7 -6.34 16.05 8.07
CA HIS A 7 -7.46 15.15 8.36
C HIS A 7 -7.30 14.37 9.66
N HIS A 8 -6.27 14.68 10.44
CA HIS A 8 -5.95 13.98 11.69
C HIS A 8 -5.93 12.45 11.52
N ALA A 9 -5.48 11.99 10.34
CA ALA A 9 -5.38 10.58 10.03
C ALA A 9 -3.93 10.12 10.15
N VAL A 10 -3.71 9.05 10.93
CA VAL A 10 -2.45 8.34 11.03
C VAL A 10 -2.59 7.03 10.27
N LEU A 11 -1.77 6.86 9.23
CA LEU A 11 -1.71 5.62 8.47
C LEU A 11 -0.60 4.73 9.03
N ASP A 12 -0.98 3.56 9.54
CA ASP A 12 -0.05 2.48 9.88
C ASP A 12 -0.02 1.46 8.73
N CYS A 13 0.97 1.61 7.87
CA CYS A 13 1.18 0.73 6.73
C CYS A 13 1.55 -0.71 7.12
N TYR A 14 2.15 -0.92 8.31
CA TYR A 14 2.54 -2.25 8.76
C TYR A 14 1.31 -3.03 9.26
N ALA A 15 0.48 -2.38 10.08
CA ALA A 15 -0.78 -2.94 10.55
C ALA A 15 -1.91 -2.88 9.50
N LYS A 16 -1.69 -2.16 8.40
CA LYS A 16 -2.72 -1.83 7.38
C LYS A 16 -3.94 -1.16 8.00
N THR A 17 -3.71 -0.26 8.96
CA THR A 17 -4.78 0.47 9.65
C THR A 17 -4.67 1.97 9.42
N MET A 18 -5.82 2.64 9.36
CA MET A 18 -5.92 4.10 9.30
C MET A 18 -6.67 4.55 10.56
N THR A 19 -5.97 5.23 11.47
CA THR A 19 -6.56 5.77 12.69
C THR A 19 -6.88 7.24 12.49
N LEU A 20 -8.14 7.61 12.72
CA LEU A 20 -8.58 9.00 12.73
C LEU A 20 -8.50 9.49 14.18
N GLU A 21 -7.54 10.36 14.48
CA GLU A 21 -7.45 11.08 15.75
C GLU A 21 -8.60 12.10 15.81
N MET A 22 -9.78 11.66 16.24
CA MET A 22 -10.87 12.54 16.62
C MET A 22 -10.86 12.78 18.14
N PRO A 23 -11.24 13.97 18.63
CA PRO A 23 -11.25 14.30 20.06
C PRO A 23 -12.43 13.64 20.81
N PHE A 24 -12.61 12.33 20.67
CA PHE A 24 -13.64 11.54 21.36
C PHE A 24 -13.05 10.23 21.86
N GLU A 25 -13.49 9.78 23.05
CA GLU A 25 -13.09 8.51 23.63
C GLU A 25 -13.69 7.33 22.85
N TRP A 26 -12.84 6.41 22.39
CA TRP A 26 -13.27 5.17 21.76
C TRP A 26 -13.63 4.15 22.84
N ILE A 27 -14.89 3.76 22.92
CA ILE A 27 -15.36 2.69 23.81
C ILE A 27 -15.62 1.46 22.94
N SER A 28 -14.77 0.44 23.06
CA SER A 28 -15.04 -0.88 22.48
C SER A 28 -15.96 -1.65 23.44
N ALA A 29 -17.19 -1.91 23.00
CA ALA A 29 -18.14 -2.72 23.75
C ALA A 29 -18.56 -3.93 22.91
N SER A 30 -18.35 -5.13 23.44
CA SER A 30 -18.90 -6.38 22.88
C SER A 30 -20.18 -6.73 23.62
N GLY A 31 -21.34 -6.57 22.98
CA GLY A 31 -22.63 -6.83 23.64
C GLY A 31 -23.79 -7.01 22.66
N SER A 32 -24.88 -7.63 23.14
CA SER A 32 -26.15 -7.76 22.41
C SER A 32 -26.89 -6.42 22.45
N TYR A 33 -26.97 -5.74 21.32
CA TYR A 33 -27.59 -4.43 21.21
C TYR A 33 -29.13 -4.54 21.16
N PRO A 34 -29.89 -3.73 21.93
CA PRO A 34 -31.34 -3.68 21.81
C PRO A 34 -31.72 -3.18 20.41
N ARG A 35 -32.45 -4.01 19.64
CA ARG A 35 -32.87 -3.72 18.26
C ARG A 35 -34.08 -2.78 18.26
N LYS A 36 -33.85 -1.49 18.48
CA LYS A 36 -34.84 -0.46 18.11
C LYS A 36 -34.25 0.42 17.01
N LEU A 37 -34.48 0.00 15.77
CA LEU A 37 -34.09 0.76 14.60
C LEU A 37 -34.99 2.00 14.51
N ILE A 38 -34.38 3.17 14.41
CA ILE A 38 -35.06 4.44 14.13
C ILE A 38 -34.72 4.87 12.71
N THR A 39 -35.60 5.63 12.08
CA THR A 39 -35.32 6.18 10.75
C THR A 39 -34.35 7.36 10.86
N PHE A 40 -33.70 7.71 9.75
CA PHE A 40 -32.82 8.88 9.66
C PHE A 40 -33.52 10.17 10.11
N ILE A 41 -34.77 10.38 9.69
CA ILE A 41 -35.58 11.55 10.05
C ILE A 41 -35.83 11.61 11.57
N GLN A 42 -36.06 10.46 12.21
CA GLN A 42 -36.24 10.38 13.66
C GLN A 42 -34.93 10.67 14.40
N ALA A 43 -33.82 10.13 13.90
CA ALA A 43 -32.49 10.41 14.46
C ALA A 43 -32.18 11.91 14.38
N GLN A 44 -32.40 12.54 13.23
CA GLN A 44 -32.19 13.98 13.03
C GLN A 44 -33.02 14.81 14.02
N ARG A 45 -34.32 14.48 14.18
CA ARG A 45 -35.18 15.16 15.16
C ARG A 45 -34.72 15.00 16.62
N LEU A 46 -34.05 13.91 16.96
CA LEU A 46 -33.50 13.71 18.31
C LEU A 46 -32.22 14.53 18.51
N VAL A 47 -31.38 14.61 17.48
CA VAL A 47 -30.19 15.48 17.49
C VAL A 47 -30.60 16.95 17.61
N ASP A 48 -31.61 17.39 16.85
CA ASP A 48 -32.15 18.76 16.91
C ASP A 48 -32.74 19.11 18.30
N ARG A 49 -33.11 18.10 19.10
CA ARG A 49 -33.59 18.25 20.48
C ARG A 49 -32.47 18.20 21.53
N GLY A 50 -31.22 18.15 21.10
CA GLY A 50 -30.05 18.12 21.97
C GLY A 50 -29.69 16.74 22.51
N CYS A 51 -30.19 15.65 21.91
CA CYS A 51 -29.74 14.31 22.29
C CYS A 51 -28.28 14.09 21.85
N LEU A 52 -27.47 13.51 22.73
CA LEU A 52 -26.14 13.01 22.40
C LEU A 52 -26.26 11.83 21.43
N PHE A 53 -25.41 11.82 20.41
CA PHE A 53 -25.32 10.75 19.44
C PHE A 53 -23.88 10.23 19.38
N TYR A 54 -23.75 8.95 19.05
CA TYR A 54 -22.47 8.29 18.86
C TYR A 54 -22.47 7.61 17.50
N LEU A 55 -21.38 7.77 16.75
CA LEU A 55 -21.16 6.98 15.54
C LEU A 55 -20.54 5.66 15.97
N VAL A 56 -21.19 4.55 15.65
CA VAL A 56 -20.68 3.20 15.92
C VAL A 56 -20.34 2.55 14.59
N PHE A 57 -19.08 2.14 14.44
CA PHE A 57 -18.67 1.28 13.34
C PHE A 57 -18.85 -0.17 13.75
N ILE A 58 -19.71 -0.90 13.04
CA ILE A 58 -19.92 -2.33 13.26
C ILE A 58 -19.05 -3.05 12.23
N GLN A 59 -17.99 -3.70 12.69
CA GLN A 59 -17.21 -4.61 11.87
C GLN A 59 -17.65 -6.04 12.17
N ASP A 60 -18.20 -6.72 11.18
CA ASP A 60 -18.47 -8.16 11.30
C ASP A 60 -17.14 -8.91 11.10
N THR A 61 -16.62 -9.49 12.18
CA THR A 61 -15.38 -10.27 12.15
C THR A 61 -15.60 -11.72 11.70
N SER A 62 -16.85 -12.15 11.48
CA SER A 62 -17.18 -13.49 10.99
C SER A 62 -17.09 -13.63 9.47
N VAL A 63 -17.02 -12.50 8.75
CA VAL A 63 -16.93 -12.45 7.30
C VAL A 63 -15.48 -12.20 6.90
N GLU A 64 -14.92 -13.05 6.03
CA GLU A 64 -13.61 -12.79 5.43
C GLU A 64 -13.60 -11.40 4.77
N PRO A 65 -12.51 -10.63 4.92
CA PRO A 65 -12.42 -9.33 4.29
C PRO A 65 -12.65 -9.50 2.78
N PRO A 66 -13.47 -8.65 2.16
CA PRO A 66 -13.71 -8.76 0.73
C PRO A 66 -12.37 -8.61 -0.02
N PRO A 67 -12.19 -9.31 -1.15
CA PRO A 67 -11.02 -9.18 -1.99
C PRO A 67 -10.67 -7.70 -2.25
N MET A 68 -9.39 -7.37 -2.38
CA MET A 68 -8.92 -5.99 -2.62
C MET A 68 -9.67 -5.31 -3.79
N ASP A 69 -10.13 -6.10 -4.76
CA ASP A 69 -10.91 -5.68 -5.94
C ASP A 69 -12.29 -5.06 -5.61
N PHE A 70 -12.77 -5.19 -4.37
CA PHE A 70 -14.01 -4.57 -3.89
C PHE A 70 -13.81 -3.15 -3.37
N VAL A 71 -12.57 -2.72 -3.17
CA VAL A 71 -12.27 -1.32 -2.83
C VAL A 71 -12.39 -0.50 -4.13
N PRO A 72 -13.34 0.46 -4.23
CA PRO A 72 -13.60 1.18 -5.49
C PRO A 72 -12.35 1.85 -6.07
N VAL A 73 -11.50 2.40 -5.20
CA VAL A 73 -10.24 3.04 -5.58
C VAL A 73 -9.24 2.02 -6.16
N VAL A 74 -9.12 0.83 -5.58
CA VAL A 74 -8.21 -0.21 -6.10
C VAL A 74 -8.69 -0.69 -7.47
N ARG A 75 -10.00 -0.84 -7.66
CA ARG A 75 -10.59 -1.20 -8.94
C ARG A 75 -10.33 -0.15 -10.02
N GLU A 76 -10.53 1.12 -9.68
CA GLU A 76 -10.30 2.27 -10.56
C GLU A 76 -8.84 2.35 -11.04
N PHE A 77 -7.89 2.03 -10.16
CA PHE A 77 -6.45 2.05 -10.44
C PHE A 77 -5.81 0.65 -10.56
N SER A 78 -6.59 -0.34 -10.99
CA SER A 78 -6.12 -1.74 -11.13
C SER A 78 -4.90 -1.89 -12.05
N ASN A 79 -4.72 -0.98 -13.00
CA ASN A 79 -3.55 -0.87 -13.88
C ASN A 79 -2.27 -0.39 -13.19
N VAL A 80 -2.38 0.31 -12.05
CA VAL A 80 -1.24 0.79 -11.24
C VAL A 80 -0.77 -0.29 -10.25
N PHE A 81 -1.65 -1.24 -9.91
CA PHE A 81 -1.38 -2.34 -9.00
C PHE A 81 -1.51 -3.71 -9.69
N PRO A 82 -0.77 -3.98 -10.79
CA PRO A 82 -0.81 -5.29 -11.41
C PRO A 82 -0.19 -6.34 -10.47
N THR A 83 -0.69 -7.57 -10.54
CA THR A 83 -0.15 -8.71 -9.77
C THR A 83 1.33 -8.95 -10.07
N ASP A 84 1.74 -8.70 -11.32
CA ASP A 84 3.12 -8.79 -11.80
C ASP A 84 3.58 -7.44 -12.39
N LEU A 85 4.83 -7.07 -12.15
CA LEU A 85 5.39 -5.83 -12.69
C LEU A 85 5.55 -5.92 -14.22
N PRO A 86 5.20 -4.86 -14.96
CA PRO A 86 5.46 -4.82 -16.40
C PRO A 86 6.96 -4.89 -16.68
N SER A 87 7.36 -5.78 -17.60
CA SER A 87 8.76 -6.06 -18.00
C SER A 87 9.55 -4.85 -18.48
N VAL A 88 8.86 -3.86 -19.02
CA VAL A 88 9.46 -2.65 -19.57
C VAL A 88 8.83 -1.47 -18.84
N PRO A 89 9.62 -0.52 -18.30
CA PRO A 89 9.05 0.69 -17.77
C PRO A 89 8.21 1.36 -18.88
N PRO A 90 7.00 1.85 -18.57
CA PRO A 90 6.18 2.54 -19.55
C PRO A 90 6.99 3.66 -20.20
N THR A 91 6.72 3.96 -21.47
CA THR A 91 7.36 5.07 -22.17
C THR A 91 7.23 6.34 -21.33
N ARG A 92 8.38 6.89 -20.93
CA ARG A 92 8.45 8.16 -20.22
C ARG A 92 8.85 9.23 -21.24
N ASP A 93 8.34 10.44 -21.08
CA ASP A 93 8.71 11.58 -21.92
C ASP A 93 10.15 12.07 -21.64
N ILE A 94 10.79 11.52 -20.61
CA ILE A 94 12.11 11.91 -20.12
C ILE A 94 13.01 10.68 -20.08
N ASP A 95 14.16 10.78 -20.75
CA ASP A 95 15.24 9.80 -20.65
C ASP A 95 16.04 10.01 -19.36
N PHE A 96 16.35 8.91 -18.65
CA PHE A 96 17.21 8.96 -17.47
C PHE A 96 18.67 8.87 -17.90
N SER A 97 19.38 9.99 -17.93
CA SER A 97 20.83 10.02 -18.07
C SER A 97 21.51 9.88 -16.70
N ILE A 98 22.68 9.22 -16.67
CA ILE A 98 23.57 9.24 -15.52
C ILE A 98 24.70 10.18 -15.87
N ASP A 99 24.61 11.42 -15.38
CA ASP A 99 25.64 12.43 -15.61
C ASP A 99 26.83 12.15 -14.68
N LEU A 100 28.04 12.10 -15.24
CA LEU A 100 29.27 11.87 -14.48
C LEU A 100 30.01 13.18 -14.27
N GLU A 101 30.60 13.37 -13.08
CA GLU A 101 31.52 14.47 -12.86
C GLU A 101 32.74 14.35 -13.78
N MET A 102 33.27 15.48 -14.23
CA MET A 102 34.42 15.51 -15.12
C MET A 102 35.62 14.79 -14.48
N GLY A 103 36.22 13.85 -15.22
CA GLY A 103 37.35 13.06 -14.75
C GLY A 103 36.97 11.75 -14.06
N THR A 104 35.68 11.45 -13.89
CA THR A 104 35.21 10.15 -13.40
C THR A 104 35.59 9.04 -14.38
N LYS A 105 36.23 7.98 -13.87
CA LYS A 105 36.59 6.79 -14.66
C LYS A 105 35.66 5.62 -14.32
N PRO A 106 35.41 4.69 -15.26
CA PRO A 106 34.70 3.46 -14.96
C PRO A 106 35.38 2.69 -13.83
N ILE A 107 34.57 2.10 -12.95
CA ILE A 107 35.04 1.29 -11.84
C ILE A 107 34.83 -0.18 -12.19
N SER A 108 35.89 -0.99 -12.07
CA SER A 108 35.84 -2.44 -12.22
C SER A 108 36.24 -3.07 -10.89
N ILE A 109 35.26 -3.65 -10.19
CA ILE A 109 35.45 -4.32 -8.90
C ILE A 109 35.25 -5.82 -9.13
N PRO A 110 36.15 -6.69 -8.63
CA PRO A 110 35.96 -8.13 -8.72
C PRO A 110 34.73 -8.57 -7.93
N PHE A 111 34.06 -9.62 -8.40
CA PHE A 111 32.92 -10.18 -7.66
C PHE A 111 33.35 -10.67 -6.27
N TYR A 112 32.50 -10.42 -5.28
CA TYR A 112 32.66 -10.99 -3.95
C TYR A 112 32.53 -12.52 -4.00
N LEU A 113 33.26 -13.21 -3.13
CA LEU A 113 33.18 -14.67 -3.03
C LEU A 113 31.86 -15.08 -2.41
N MET A 114 31.07 -15.86 -3.14
CA MET A 114 29.79 -16.39 -2.68
C MET A 114 29.88 -17.90 -2.47
N THR A 115 29.10 -18.41 -1.53
CA THR A 115 28.92 -19.85 -1.35
C THR A 115 28.13 -20.45 -2.52
N LEU A 116 28.18 -21.78 -2.69
CA LEU A 116 27.45 -22.46 -3.78
C LEU A 116 25.94 -22.21 -3.72
N THR A 117 25.37 -22.14 -2.52
CA THR A 117 23.94 -21.90 -2.30
C THR A 117 23.54 -20.49 -2.72
N GLU A 118 24.35 -19.50 -2.36
CA GLU A 118 24.14 -18.11 -2.77
C GLU A 118 24.29 -17.95 -4.28
N LEU A 119 25.30 -18.58 -4.88
CA LEU A 119 25.52 -18.54 -6.32
C LEU A 119 24.34 -19.15 -7.09
N LYS A 120 23.79 -20.28 -6.61
CA LYS A 120 22.60 -20.89 -7.21
C LYS A 120 21.40 -19.94 -7.16
N LYS A 121 21.13 -19.35 -6.00
CA LYS A 121 20.04 -18.38 -5.83
C LYS A 121 20.22 -17.15 -6.72
N LEU A 122 21.44 -16.61 -6.78
CA LEU A 122 21.76 -15.48 -7.64
C LEU A 122 21.50 -15.80 -9.11
N LYS A 123 21.90 -16.99 -9.56
CA LYS A 123 21.64 -17.45 -10.94
C LYS A 123 20.14 -17.51 -11.22
N ASP A 124 19.35 -18.08 -10.32
CA ASP A 124 17.90 -18.18 -10.49
C ASP A 124 17.27 -16.78 -10.60
N GLN A 125 17.66 -15.84 -9.73
CA GLN A 125 17.21 -14.44 -9.79
C GLN A 125 17.63 -13.72 -11.08
N LEU A 126 18.87 -13.91 -11.54
CA LEU A 126 19.33 -13.32 -12.81
C LEU A 126 18.56 -13.88 -14.01
N GLN A 127 18.22 -15.17 -13.99
CA GLN A 127 17.43 -15.79 -15.05
C GLN A 127 16.01 -15.21 -15.10
N ASP A 128 15.37 -15.00 -13.95
CA ASP A 128 14.06 -14.36 -13.87
C ASP A 128 14.12 -12.92 -14.42
N LEU A 129 15.14 -12.15 -14.06
CA LEU A 129 15.33 -10.79 -14.58
C LEU A 129 15.58 -10.75 -16.10
N LEU A 130 16.30 -11.73 -16.64
CA LEU A 130 16.53 -11.88 -18.08
C LEU A 130 15.23 -12.25 -18.81
N ASN A 131 14.47 -13.21 -18.28
CA ASN A 131 13.19 -13.64 -18.83
C ASN A 131 12.18 -12.48 -18.86
N ASN A 132 12.19 -11.66 -17.80
CA ASN A 132 11.37 -10.46 -17.68
C ASN A 132 11.95 -9.26 -18.43
N LYS A 133 13.05 -9.40 -19.20
CA LYS A 133 13.68 -8.33 -19.98
C LYS A 133 14.12 -7.09 -19.18
N PHE A 134 14.23 -7.21 -17.86
CA PHE A 134 14.71 -6.13 -16.99
C PHE A 134 16.21 -5.89 -17.14
N ILE A 135 16.97 -6.93 -17.48
CA ILE A 135 18.41 -6.86 -17.73
C ILE A 135 18.75 -7.47 -19.09
N ARG A 136 19.91 -7.09 -19.63
CA ARG A 136 20.50 -7.70 -20.82
C ARG A 136 22.01 -7.87 -20.65
N PRO A 137 22.61 -8.92 -21.20
CA PRO A 137 24.07 -9.05 -21.23
C PRO A 137 24.68 -7.82 -21.92
N ARG A 138 25.69 -7.23 -21.28
CA ARG A 138 26.50 -6.16 -21.87
C ARG A 138 27.97 -6.44 -21.61
N ILE A 139 28.79 -5.99 -22.53
CA ILE A 139 30.23 -5.91 -22.37
C ILE A 139 30.52 -4.44 -22.08
N SER A 140 31.17 -4.17 -20.95
CA SER A 140 31.67 -2.83 -20.61
C SER A 140 33.15 -2.82 -20.95
N LEU A 141 33.56 -1.89 -21.82
CA LEU A 141 34.96 -1.66 -22.21
C LEU A 141 35.66 -0.74 -21.20
#